data_AF-A0A1H3G1R8-F1
#
_entry.id   AF-A0A1H3G1R8-F1
#
_cell.length_a   1.000
_cell.length_b   1.000
_cell.length_c   1.000
_cell.angle_alpha   90.00
_cell.angle_beta   90.00
_cell.angle_gamma   90.00
#
_symmetry.space_group_name_H-M   'P 1'
#
loop_
_entity.id
_entity.type
_entity.pdbx_description
1 polymer ?
#
loop_
_entity_poly.entity_id
_entity_poly.type
_entity_poly.pdbx_seq_one_letter_code
_entity_poly.pdbx_strand_id
1 'polypeptide(L)'
;MAYVPLRKAVAELGLHPNTLRRYADQGRIPTIRNPAGQRLFDVDAYLRRAVEASVVVYARVSSAKHRDDLARQVERLRRVYPDAEVIQDIGSGLNFKRKGLRTLLERLLHGDKLRVVVAHRDRLARFGFDLIAFLVEYNGGEIVVLDQPVDQSREAERTADLLAILHHFACRMHGRRSHQSEADSALSDIEAEEPVSAVARNLKIRLQRDRQASQSTKGTTGIALDGRGEDHPAEPAGLGRSDPVSGQEDRR
;
A
#
# COMPACT_ATOMS: atom_id res chain seq x y z
N MET A 1 7.83 10.24 -34.26
CA MET A 1 7.52 8.81 -33.99
C MET A 1 7.31 8.15 -35.34
N ALA A 2 8.27 7.36 -35.80
CA ALA A 2 8.22 6.75 -37.14
C ALA A 2 7.75 5.30 -37.02
N TYR A 3 6.51 5.04 -37.45
CA TYR A 3 6.03 3.67 -37.63
C TYR A 3 6.60 3.10 -38.92
N VAL A 4 7.35 2.00 -38.83
CA VAL A 4 8.07 1.41 -39.97
C VAL A 4 7.49 0.04 -40.37
N PRO A 5 7.56 -0.34 -41.66
CA PRO A 5 7.15 -1.67 -42.11
C PRO A 5 8.02 -2.79 -41.53
N LEU A 6 7.48 -4.01 -41.47
CA LEU A 6 8.16 -5.21 -40.91
C LEU A 6 9.60 -5.38 -41.42
N ARG A 7 9.83 -5.21 -42.72
CA ARG A 7 11.17 -5.37 -43.34
C ARG A 7 12.21 -4.42 -42.74
N LYS A 8 11.82 -3.17 -42.54
CA LYS A 8 12.67 -2.13 -41.96
C LYS A 8 12.87 -2.36 -40.46
N ALA A 9 11.81 -2.75 -39.75
CA ALA A 9 11.90 -3.12 -38.33
C ALA A 9 12.85 -4.30 -38.07
N VAL A 10 12.86 -5.30 -38.96
CA VAL A 10 13.78 -6.45 -38.89
C VAL A 10 15.22 -6.01 -39.10
N ALA A 11 15.47 -5.10 -40.07
CA ALA A 11 16.81 -4.58 -40.33
C ALA A 11 17.35 -3.74 -39.17
N GLU A 12 16.51 -2.92 -38.55
CA GLU A 12 16.90 -2.05 -37.43
C GLU A 12 17.05 -2.81 -36.10
N LEU A 13 16.19 -3.80 -35.83
CA LEU A 13 16.21 -4.55 -34.57
C LEU A 13 17.06 -5.82 -34.62
N GLY A 14 17.46 -6.29 -35.80
CA GLY A 14 18.19 -7.56 -35.99
C GLY A 14 17.38 -8.80 -35.58
N LEU A 15 16.07 -8.67 -35.38
CA LEU A 15 15.18 -9.75 -34.93
C LEU A 15 14.54 -10.47 -36.12
N HIS A 16 14.40 -11.80 -36.02
CA HIS A 16 13.69 -12.58 -37.04
C HIS A 16 12.23 -12.08 -37.20
N PRO A 17 11.67 -12.02 -38.43
CA PRO A 17 10.32 -11.48 -38.68
C PRO A 17 9.21 -12.10 -37.82
N ASN A 18 9.28 -13.41 -37.58
CA ASN A 18 8.29 -14.09 -36.73
C ASN A 18 8.41 -13.70 -35.25
N THR A 19 9.62 -13.44 -34.76
CA THR A 19 9.85 -12.93 -33.40
C THR A 19 9.25 -11.54 -33.24
N LEU A 20 9.42 -10.68 -34.24
CA LEU A 20 8.89 -9.32 -34.26
C LEU A 20 7.36 -9.30 -34.28
N ARG A 21 6.73 -10.20 -35.05
CA ARG A 21 5.27 -10.40 -35.04
C ARG A 21 4.78 -10.90 -33.69
N ARG A 22 5.42 -11.93 -33.12
CA ARG A 22 5.10 -12.45 -31.79
C ARG A 22 5.21 -11.36 -30.71
N TYR A 23 6.23 -10.53 -30.78
CA TYR A 23 6.43 -9.42 -29.85
C TYR A 23 5.34 -8.35 -30.02
N ALA A 24 4.93 -8.03 -31.24
CA ALA A 24 3.78 -7.17 -31.45
C ALA A 24 2.47 -7.77 -30.92
N ASP A 25 2.23 -9.07 -31.11
CA ASP A 25 1.02 -9.76 -30.61
C ASP A 25 0.99 -9.83 -29.07
N GLN A 26 2.17 -9.92 -28.44
CA GLN A 26 2.36 -9.84 -26.99
C GLN A 26 2.34 -8.40 -26.46
N GLY A 27 2.17 -7.39 -27.31
CA GLY A 27 2.22 -5.98 -26.92
C GLY A 27 3.61 -5.46 -26.54
N ARG A 28 4.69 -6.22 -26.82
CA ARG A 28 6.08 -5.85 -26.52
C ARG A 28 6.60 -4.73 -27.43
N ILE A 29 6.13 -4.68 -28.68
CA ILE A 29 6.43 -3.62 -29.66
C ILE A 29 5.11 -2.94 -30.05
N PRO A 30 4.99 -1.61 -29.91
CA PRO A 30 3.80 -0.89 -30.35
C PRO A 30 3.59 -1.03 -31.86
N THR A 31 2.36 -1.28 -32.29
CA THR A 31 2.03 -1.37 -33.72
C THR A 31 0.74 -0.65 -34.05
N ILE A 32 0.66 -0.15 -35.29
CA ILE A 32 -0.56 0.39 -35.88
C ILE A 32 -0.86 -0.33 -37.20
N ARG A 33 -2.11 -0.25 -37.66
CA ARG A 33 -2.47 -0.64 -39.02
C ARG A 33 -2.71 0.60 -39.85
N ASN A 34 -2.12 0.66 -41.03
CA ASN A 34 -2.41 1.71 -41.99
C ASN A 34 -3.77 1.46 -42.69
N PRO A 35 -4.29 2.41 -43.48
CA PRO A 35 -5.53 2.23 -44.24
C PRO A 35 -5.50 1.04 -45.22
N ALA A 36 -4.30 0.60 -45.64
CA ALA A 36 -4.10 -0.59 -46.47
C ALA A 36 -4.04 -1.91 -45.67
N GLY A 37 -4.30 -1.88 -44.36
CA GLY A 37 -4.31 -3.05 -43.47
C GLY A 37 -2.92 -3.60 -43.10
N GLN A 38 -1.83 -2.95 -43.54
CA GLN A 38 -0.47 -3.36 -43.22
C GLN A 38 -0.11 -2.96 -41.79
N ARG A 39 0.50 -3.89 -41.06
CA ARG A 39 1.01 -3.66 -39.69
C ARG A 39 2.36 -2.93 -39.74
N LEU A 40 2.43 -1.77 -39.10
CA LEU A 40 3.62 -0.96 -38.93
C LEU A 40 4.08 -1.01 -37.46
N PHE A 41 5.38 -0.91 -37.23
CA PHE A 41 6.02 -1.10 -35.92
C PHE A 41 6.71 0.18 -35.46
N ASP A 42 6.58 0.53 -34.19
CA ASP A 42 7.35 1.62 -33.56
C ASP A 42 8.66 1.05 -32.99
N VAL A 43 9.70 1.08 -33.82
CA VAL A 43 11.04 0.57 -33.48
C VAL A 43 11.72 1.47 -32.44
N ASP A 44 11.59 2.79 -32.61
CA ASP A 44 12.16 3.78 -31.70
C ASP A 44 11.57 3.66 -30.30
N ALA A 45 10.26 3.42 -30.17
CA ALA A 45 9.62 3.18 -28.88
C ALA A 45 10.12 1.88 -28.23
N TYR A 46 10.33 0.81 -29.02
CA TYR A 46 10.87 -0.44 -28.50
C TYR A 46 12.33 -0.28 -28.02
N LEU A 47 13.17 0.41 -28.79
CA LEU A 47 14.56 0.69 -28.41
C LEU A 47 14.63 1.61 -27.19
N ARG A 48 13.83 2.68 -27.14
CA ARG A 48 13.77 3.57 -25.96
C ARG A 48 13.31 2.82 -24.71
N ARG A 49 12.32 1.94 -24.83
CA ARG A 49 11.84 1.11 -23.71
C ARG A 49 12.85 0.07 -23.26
N ALA A 50 13.78 -0.34 -24.14
CA ALA A 50 14.92 -1.18 -23.77
C ALA A 50 16.03 -0.38 -23.06
N VAL A 51 16.17 0.92 -23.35
CA VAL A 51 17.24 1.78 -22.83
C VAL A 51 16.84 2.44 -21.50
N GLU A 52 15.65 3.04 -21.43
CA GLU A 52 15.17 3.77 -20.25
C GLU A 52 14.28 2.89 -19.36
N ALA A 53 14.67 2.76 -18.09
CA ALA A 53 13.86 2.06 -17.10
C ALA A 53 12.57 2.85 -16.84
N SER A 54 11.41 2.24 -17.03
CA SER A 54 10.14 2.87 -16.65
C SER A 54 10.10 3.00 -15.12
N VAL A 55 10.00 4.24 -14.63
CA VAL A 55 9.93 4.49 -13.18
C VAL A 55 8.50 4.28 -12.71
N VAL A 56 8.33 3.36 -11.78
CA VAL A 56 7.03 2.98 -11.21
C VAL A 56 7.08 3.24 -9.71
N VAL A 57 6.21 4.12 -9.24
CA VAL A 57 5.95 4.33 -7.82
C VAL A 57 4.89 3.33 -7.36
N TYR A 58 5.25 2.48 -6.40
CA TYR A 58 4.34 1.50 -5.82
C TYR A 58 3.96 1.85 -4.38
N ALA A 59 2.67 2.04 -4.13
CA ALA A 59 2.11 2.39 -2.82
C ALA A 59 1.08 1.36 -2.35
N ARG A 60 1.00 1.12 -1.03
CA ARG A 60 0.10 0.09 -0.49
C ARG A 60 -0.31 0.38 0.94
N VAL A 61 -1.59 0.18 1.24
CA VAL A 61 -2.09 0.11 2.61
C VAL A 61 -2.85 -1.19 2.86
N SER A 62 -2.89 -1.68 4.10
CA SER A 62 -3.53 -2.98 4.39
C SER A 62 -5.06 -2.94 4.40
N SER A 63 -5.68 -1.76 4.57
CA SER A 63 -7.13 -1.60 4.65
C SER A 63 -7.60 -0.32 3.96
N ALA A 64 -8.82 -0.35 3.43
CA ALA A 64 -9.47 0.82 2.83
C ALA A 64 -9.67 1.97 3.82
N LYS A 65 -9.65 1.69 5.13
CA LYS A 65 -9.67 2.72 6.18
C LYS A 65 -8.45 3.65 6.13
N HIS A 66 -7.35 3.20 5.53
CA HIS A 66 -6.10 3.94 5.38
C HIS A 66 -5.96 4.56 3.98
N ARG A 67 -7.07 4.85 3.31
CA ARG A 67 -7.04 5.42 1.95
C ARG A 67 -6.37 6.80 1.92
N ASP A 68 -6.55 7.59 2.96
CA ASP A 68 -5.91 8.91 3.07
C ASP A 68 -4.39 8.76 3.30
N ASP A 69 -3.96 7.74 4.05
CA ASP A 69 -2.54 7.41 4.20
C ASP A 69 -1.95 6.99 2.84
N LEU A 70 -2.69 6.22 2.03
CA LEU A 70 -2.27 5.83 0.69
C LEU A 70 -2.09 7.06 -0.22
N ALA A 71 -3.02 8.02 -0.17
CA ALA A 71 -2.92 9.25 -0.96
C ALA A 71 -1.70 10.08 -0.55
N ARG A 72 -1.46 10.25 0.76
CA ARG A 72 -0.25 10.93 1.29
C ARG A 72 1.03 10.22 0.88
N GLN A 73 1.02 8.88 0.91
CA GLN A 73 2.16 8.07 0.49
C GLN A 73 2.48 8.30 -1.00
N VAL A 74 1.46 8.25 -1.87
CA VAL A 74 1.61 8.51 -3.31
C VAL A 74 2.13 9.92 -3.56
N GLU A 75 1.55 10.93 -2.92
CA GLU A 75 1.97 12.33 -3.07
C GLU A 75 3.44 12.51 -2.72
N ARG A 76 3.87 11.92 -1.59
CA ARG A 76 5.27 12.00 -1.15
C ARG A 76 6.22 11.30 -2.11
N LEU A 77 5.85 10.12 -2.62
CA LEU A 77 6.66 9.41 -3.61
C LEU A 77 6.76 10.20 -4.92
N ARG A 78 5.66 10.86 -5.33
CA ARG A 78 5.65 11.74 -6.50
C ARG A 78 6.48 13.01 -6.34
N ARG A 79 6.66 13.54 -5.13
CA ARG A 79 7.57 14.69 -4.93
C ARG A 79 9.02 14.35 -5.31
N VAL A 80 9.43 13.11 -5.11
CA VAL A 80 10.78 12.64 -5.49
C VAL A 80 10.81 12.16 -6.95
N TYR A 81 9.71 11.56 -7.42
CA TYR A 81 9.57 11.03 -8.78
C TYR A 81 8.28 11.57 -9.44
N PRO A 82 8.28 12.81 -9.95
CA PRO A 82 7.06 13.48 -10.43
C PRO A 82 6.47 12.83 -11.68
N ASP A 83 7.34 12.37 -12.59
CA ASP A 83 6.92 11.76 -13.87
C ASP A 83 6.70 10.24 -13.79
N ALA A 84 6.80 9.66 -12.58
CA ALA A 84 6.65 8.21 -12.41
C ALA A 84 5.19 7.76 -12.51
N GLU A 85 5.01 6.57 -13.10
CA GLU A 85 3.75 5.87 -13.11
C GLU A 85 3.38 5.44 -11.69
N VAL A 86 2.14 5.68 -11.26
CA VAL A 86 1.68 5.30 -9.92
C VAL A 86 0.86 4.02 -10.00
N ILE A 87 1.32 3.00 -9.29
CA ILE A 87 0.58 1.78 -9.03
C ILE A 87 0.28 1.72 -7.53
N GLN A 88 -0.97 1.45 -7.18
CA GLN A 88 -1.39 1.42 -5.78
C GLN A 88 -2.30 0.23 -5.49
N ASP A 89 -2.22 -0.29 -4.27
CA ASP A 89 -3.05 -1.40 -3.81
C ASP A 89 -3.61 -1.17 -2.40
N ILE A 90 -4.80 -1.72 -2.17
CA ILE A 90 -5.39 -1.85 -0.85
C ILE A 90 -5.48 -3.34 -0.52
N GLY A 91 -4.72 -3.78 0.47
CA GLY A 91 -4.69 -5.17 0.92
C GLY A 91 -3.40 -5.52 1.68
N SER A 92 -3.44 -6.64 2.41
CA SER A 92 -2.30 -7.16 3.18
C SER A 92 -1.07 -7.37 2.31
N GLY A 93 0.11 -7.15 2.90
CA GLY A 93 1.42 -7.45 2.31
C GLY A 93 1.62 -8.92 1.91
N LEU A 94 0.81 -9.83 2.46
CA LEU A 94 0.81 -11.27 2.17
C LEU A 94 -0.02 -11.64 0.93
N ASN A 95 -0.87 -10.74 0.44
CA ASN A 95 -1.72 -11.02 -0.72
C ASN A 95 -0.96 -10.75 -2.03
N PHE A 96 -0.52 -11.80 -2.72
CA PHE A 96 0.13 -11.69 -4.03
C PHE A 96 -0.85 -11.52 -5.20
N LYS A 97 -2.17 -11.64 -4.96
CA LYS A 97 -3.22 -11.47 -5.98
C LYS A 97 -3.72 -10.02 -6.10
N ARG A 98 -3.05 -9.07 -5.43
CA ARG A 98 -3.38 -7.65 -5.52
C ARG A 98 -3.19 -7.17 -6.97
N LYS A 99 -4.10 -6.31 -7.43
CA LYS A 99 -4.18 -5.94 -8.86
C LYS A 99 -2.92 -5.17 -9.29
N GLY A 100 -2.48 -4.19 -8.50
CA GLY A 100 -1.29 -3.42 -8.81
C GLY A 100 -0.02 -4.25 -8.80
N LEU A 101 0.17 -5.11 -7.79
CA LEU A 101 1.30 -6.04 -7.75
C LEU A 101 1.29 -6.98 -8.97
N ARG A 102 0.11 -7.51 -9.33
CA ARG A 102 -0.02 -8.40 -10.49
C ARG A 102 0.36 -7.68 -11.80
N THR A 103 -0.09 -6.45 -11.99
CA THR A 103 0.32 -5.63 -13.15
C THR A 103 1.84 -5.43 -13.19
N LEU A 104 2.46 -5.17 -12.04
CA LEU A 104 3.92 -5.04 -11.95
C LEU A 104 4.63 -6.35 -12.31
N LEU A 105 4.16 -7.48 -11.80
CA LEU A 105 4.71 -8.80 -12.12
C LEU A 105 4.52 -9.18 -13.60
N GLU A 106 3.36 -8.90 -14.19
CA GLU A 106 3.10 -9.14 -15.62
C GLU A 106 4.08 -8.36 -16.48
N ARG A 107 4.34 -7.08 -16.16
CA ARG A 107 5.35 -6.27 -16.86
C ARG A 107 6.76 -6.84 -16.72
N LEU A 108 7.14 -7.32 -15.53
CA LEU A 108 8.41 -8.01 -15.34
C LEU A 108 8.50 -9.29 -16.18
N LEU A 109 7.43 -10.09 -16.24
CA LEU A 109 7.40 -11.28 -17.09
C LEU A 109 7.48 -10.95 -18.59
N HIS A 110 7.03 -9.78 -19.01
CA HIS A 110 7.19 -9.29 -20.38
C HIS A 110 8.60 -8.76 -20.70
N GLY A 111 9.48 -8.68 -19.70
CA GLY A 111 10.85 -8.19 -19.84
C GLY A 111 10.97 -6.68 -19.78
N ASP A 112 9.98 -5.97 -19.21
CA ASP A 112 10.08 -4.53 -19.02
C ASP A 112 11.18 -4.22 -17.99
N LYS A 113 12.05 -3.26 -18.31
CA LYS A 113 13.04 -2.69 -17.40
C LYS A 113 12.34 -1.69 -16.48
N LEU A 114 12.14 -2.04 -15.22
CA LEU A 114 11.40 -1.23 -14.26
C LEU A 114 12.32 -0.69 -13.16
N ARG A 115 12.19 0.60 -12.86
CA ARG A 115 12.71 1.17 -11.60
C ARG A 115 11.55 1.31 -10.63
N VAL A 116 11.43 0.35 -9.71
CA VAL A 116 10.30 0.28 -8.77
C VAL A 116 10.65 1.05 -7.51
N VAL A 117 9.96 2.15 -7.26
CA VAL A 117 10.14 2.99 -6.08
C VAL A 117 9.07 2.67 -5.06
N VAL A 118 9.49 2.28 -3.86
CA VAL A 118 8.61 2.01 -2.73
C VAL A 118 9.03 2.80 -1.51
N ALA A 119 8.08 3.16 -0.67
CA ALA A 119 8.41 3.76 0.62
C ALA A 119 9.19 2.76 1.50
N HIS A 120 8.81 1.48 1.47
CA HIS A 120 9.39 0.41 2.28
C HIS A 120 9.29 -0.96 1.62
N ARG A 121 10.17 -1.89 2.03
CA ARG A 121 10.16 -3.29 1.57
C ARG A 121 8.80 -3.97 1.80
N ASP A 122 8.19 -3.76 2.96
CA ASP A 122 6.91 -4.35 3.33
C ASP A 122 5.69 -3.75 2.62
N ARG A 123 5.87 -2.64 1.89
CA ARG A 123 4.84 -2.10 1.01
C ARG A 123 4.73 -2.93 -0.24
N LEU A 124 5.85 -3.38 -0.81
CA LEU A 124 5.89 -4.28 -1.95
C LEU A 124 5.38 -5.68 -1.59
N ALA A 125 6.01 -6.34 -0.62
CA ALA A 125 5.58 -7.66 -0.17
C ALA A 125 6.11 -7.94 1.24
N ARG A 126 5.33 -8.66 2.06
CA ARG A 126 5.75 -9.04 3.42
C ARG A 126 6.79 -10.17 3.39
N PHE A 127 6.61 -11.11 2.45
CA PHE A 127 7.58 -12.13 2.07
C PHE A 127 7.84 -12.04 0.58
N GLY A 128 8.91 -12.67 0.08
CA GLY A 128 9.19 -12.70 -1.35
C GLY A 128 9.61 -11.35 -1.95
N PHE A 129 10.01 -10.38 -1.11
CA PHE A 129 10.63 -9.15 -1.59
C PHE A 129 11.86 -9.48 -2.44
N ASP A 130 12.75 -10.34 -1.93
CA ASP A 130 14.00 -10.68 -2.62
C ASP A 130 13.75 -11.43 -3.93
N LEU A 131 12.67 -12.21 -4.00
CA LEU A 131 12.22 -12.83 -5.26
C LEU A 131 11.80 -11.78 -6.28
N ILE A 132 11.03 -10.77 -5.86
CA ILE A 132 10.62 -9.68 -6.76
C ILE A 132 11.82 -8.84 -7.16
N ALA A 133 12.74 -8.54 -6.23
CA ALA A 133 13.98 -7.82 -6.49
C ALA A 133 14.83 -8.55 -7.53
N PHE A 134 15.02 -9.85 -7.38
CA PHE A 134 15.71 -10.69 -8.36
C PHE A 134 15.09 -10.59 -9.76
N LEU A 135 13.75 -10.64 -9.87
CA LEU A 135 13.07 -10.50 -11.17
C LEU A 135 13.24 -9.11 -11.79
N VAL A 136 13.24 -8.06 -10.97
CA VAL A 136 13.48 -6.69 -11.41
C VAL A 136 14.91 -6.54 -11.93
N GLU A 137 15.89 -7.03 -11.17
CA GLU A 137 17.32 -7.01 -11.52
C GLU A 137 17.63 -7.85 -12.76
N TYR A 138 16.97 -9.00 -12.90
CA TYR A 138 17.11 -9.88 -14.07
C TYR A 138 16.73 -9.16 -15.38
N ASN A 139 15.77 -8.23 -15.33
CA ASN A 139 15.39 -7.39 -16.46
C ASN A 139 16.24 -6.11 -16.59
N GLY A 140 17.29 -5.95 -15.78
CA GLY A 140 18.13 -4.76 -15.71
C GLY A 140 17.48 -3.57 -15.01
N GLY A 141 16.40 -3.80 -14.26
CA GLY A 141 15.75 -2.80 -13.42
C GLY A 141 16.37 -2.71 -12.02
N GLU A 142 15.78 -1.88 -11.17
CA GLU A 142 16.16 -1.76 -9.76
C GLU A 142 14.96 -1.47 -8.86
N ILE A 143 15.06 -1.82 -7.58
CA ILE A 143 14.08 -1.45 -6.56
C ILE A 143 14.70 -0.41 -5.63
N VAL A 144 14.10 0.79 -5.57
CA VAL A 144 14.51 1.87 -4.68
C VAL A 144 13.58 1.92 -3.48
N VAL A 145 14.15 1.79 -2.29
CA VAL A 145 13.43 1.90 -1.02
C VAL A 145 13.79 3.22 -0.36
N LEU A 146 12.81 4.11 -0.14
CA LEU A 146 13.06 5.44 0.44
C LEU A 146 13.07 5.47 1.98
N ASP A 147 13.08 4.30 2.62
CA ASP A 147 12.99 3.99 4.06
C ASP A 147 12.56 5.17 4.96
N GLN A 148 11.27 5.51 4.89
CA GLN A 148 10.65 6.64 5.56
C GLN A 148 10.21 6.36 7.03
N PRO A 149 10.04 7.38 7.88
CA PRO A 149 9.69 7.17 9.29
C PRO A 149 8.39 6.38 9.50
N VAL A 150 8.37 5.63 10.60
CA VAL A 150 7.37 4.60 10.94
C VAL A 150 6.07 5.23 11.45
N ASP A 151 4.95 5.02 10.75
CA ASP A 151 3.62 5.34 11.27
C ASP A 151 3.09 4.22 12.19
N GLN A 152 2.33 4.59 13.24
CA GLN A 152 1.66 3.66 14.17
C GLN A 152 0.79 2.60 13.46
N SER A 153 0.29 2.90 12.25
CA SER A 153 -0.44 1.95 11.41
C SER A 153 0.37 0.68 11.10
N ARG A 154 1.70 0.75 11.04
CA ARG A 154 2.57 -0.37 10.64
C ARG A 154 2.61 -1.51 11.65
N GLU A 155 2.57 -1.21 12.95
CA GLU A 155 2.52 -2.25 13.99
C GLU A 155 1.22 -3.05 13.89
N ALA A 156 0.09 -2.35 13.76
CA ALA A 156 -1.21 -2.98 13.56
C ALA A 156 -1.26 -3.81 12.26
N GLU A 157 -0.62 -3.36 11.19
CA GLU A 157 -0.47 -4.14 9.95
C GLU A 157 0.37 -5.41 10.15
N ARG A 158 1.52 -5.32 10.85
CA ARG A 158 2.40 -6.46 11.13
C ARG A 158 1.70 -7.52 11.97
N THR A 159 1.01 -7.10 13.04
CA THR A 159 0.25 -8.02 13.90
C THR A 159 -0.89 -8.68 13.14
N ALA A 160 -1.61 -7.93 12.29
CA ALA A 160 -2.67 -8.50 11.45
C ALA A 160 -2.13 -9.55 10.46
N ASP A 161 -0.97 -9.31 9.86
CA ASP A 161 -0.31 -10.25 8.97
C ASP A 161 0.15 -11.52 9.71
N LEU A 162 0.76 -11.38 10.90
CA LEU A 162 1.15 -12.52 11.74
C LEU A 162 -0.06 -13.38 12.11
N LEU A 163 -1.16 -12.75 12.53
CA LEU A 163 -2.39 -13.48 12.85
C LEU A 163 -2.97 -14.20 11.63
N ALA A 164 -2.88 -13.61 10.45
CA ALA A 164 -3.33 -14.26 9.22
C ALA A 164 -2.52 -15.52 8.91
N ILE A 165 -1.19 -15.47 9.12
CA ILE A 165 -0.28 -16.62 8.96
C ILE A 165 -0.63 -17.71 9.98
N LEU A 166 -0.69 -17.37 11.27
CA LEU A 166 -1.04 -18.30 12.34
C LEU A 166 -2.39 -18.97 12.11
N HIS A 167 -3.40 -18.18 11.70
CA HIS A 167 -4.72 -18.69 11.37
C HIS A 167 -4.67 -19.66 10.17
N HIS A 168 -3.93 -19.33 9.10
CA HIS A 168 -3.77 -20.22 7.95
C HIS A 168 -3.16 -21.57 8.36
N PHE A 169 -2.10 -21.55 9.17
CA PHE A 169 -1.47 -22.77 9.68
C PHE A 169 -2.38 -23.54 10.63
N ALA A 170 -3.07 -22.87 11.55
CA ALA A 170 -4.02 -23.51 12.46
C ALA A 170 -5.14 -24.23 11.70
N CYS A 171 -5.77 -23.58 10.71
CA CYS A 171 -6.78 -24.21 9.86
C CYS A 171 -6.22 -25.42 9.09
N ARG A 172 -5.00 -25.32 8.56
CA ARG A 172 -4.35 -26.44 7.84
C ARG A 172 -4.00 -27.61 8.76
N MET A 173 -3.54 -27.34 9.98
CA MET A 173 -3.27 -28.37 10.99
C MET A 173 -4.55 -29.06 11.46
N HIS A 174 -5.62 -28.29 11.72
CA HIS A 174 -6.90 -28.85 12.15
C HIS A 174 -7.64 -29.56 11.00
N GLY A 175 -7.52 -29.09 9.76
CA GLY A 175 -8.07 -29.76 8.57
C GLY A 175 -7.37 -31.09 8.23
N ARG A 176 -6.14 -31.30 8.71
CA ARG A 176 -5.45 -32.60 8.62
C ARG A 176 -5.95 -33.59 9.69
N ARG A 177 -6.39 -33.11 10.87
CA ARG A 177 -6.91 -33.98 11.94
C ARG A 177 -8.23 -34.67 11.60
N SER A 178 -9.06 -34.13 10.70
CA SER A 178 -10.27 -34.85 10.25
C SER A 178 -9.98 -36.02 9.30
N HIS A 179 -8.77 -36.10 8.74
CA HIS A 179 -8.30 -37.24 7.94
C HIS A 179 -7.35 -38.16 8.72
N GLN A 180 -7.04 -37.82 9.97
CA GLN A 180 -6.02 -38.49 10.78
C GLN A 180 -6.57 -39.00 12.11
N SER A 181 -7.90 -39.00 12.30
CA SER A 181 -8.56 -39.66 13.43
C SER A 181 -8.43 -41.19 13.41
N GLU A 182 -7.91 -41.77 12.32
CA GLU A 182 -7.56 -43.19 12.23
C GLU A 182 -6.06 -43.47 12.33
N ALA A 183 -5.19 -42.44 12.36
CA ALA A 183 -3.74 -42.60 12.42
C ALA A 183 -3.12 -41.76 13.55
N ASP A 184 -3.35 -42.25 14.76
CA ASP A 184 -2.33 -42.42 15.80
C ASP A 184 -1.60 -41.21 16.40
N SER A 185 -2.01 -40.88 17.63
CA SER A 185 -1.28 -41.20 18.88
C SER A 185 0.18 -40.73 19.09
N ALA A 186 0.79 -39.94 18.22
CA ALA A 186 2.21 -39.55 18.34
C ALA A 186 2.51 -38.06 18.66
N LEU A 187 1.56 -37.31 19.23
CA LEU A 187 1.72 -35.86 19.50
C LEU A 187 1.18 -35.42 20.86
N SER A 188 1.18 -36.32 21.84
CA SER A 188 0.72 -36.05 23.21
C SER A 188 1.56 -35.02 23.98
N ASP A 189 2.76 -34.65 23.51
CA ASP A 189 3.75 -33.98 24.36
C ASP A 189 4.05 -32.53 23.95
N ILE A 190 3.08 -31.81 23.39
CA ILE A 190 3.12 -30.34 23.37
C ILE A 190 1.92 -29.85 24.15
N GLU A 191 2.10 -29.71 25.47
CA GLU A 191 1.23 -28.93 26.34
C GLU A 191 1.27 -27.46 25.89
N ALA A 192 0.48 -27.14 24.86
CA ALA A 192 0.09 -25.78 24.55
C ALA A 192 -1.22 -25.52 25.29
N GLU A 193 -1.15 -24.79 26.41
CA GLU A 193 -2.30 -24.46 27.27
C GLU A 193 -3.44 -23.70 26.55
N GLU A 194 -3.26 -23.24 25.31
CA GLU A 194 -4.39 -22.96 24.42
C GLU A 194 -4.06 -23.43 22.99
N PRO A 195 -5.02 -24.04 22.26
CA PRO A 195 -4.83 -24.32 20.86
C PRO A 195 -4.58 -23.00 20.11
N VAL A 196 -3.59 -22.98 19.22
CA VAL A 196 -3.19 -21.77 18.45
C VAL A 196 -4.39 -21.12 17.72
N SER A 197 -5.43 -21.91 17.39
CA SER A 197 -6.70 -21.39 16.84
C SER A 197 -7.51 -20.56 17.85
N ALA A 198 -7.51 -20.91 19.14
CA ALA A 198 -8.08 -20.13 20.23
C ALA A 198 -7.28 -18.85 20.45
N VAL A 199 -5.94 -18.94 20.50
CA VAL A 199 -5.06 -17.76 20.60
C VAL A 199 -5.32 -16.78 19.44
N ALA A 200 -5.38 -17.28 18.20
CA ALA A 200 -5.66 -16.46 17.03
C ALA A 200 -7.06 -15.82 17.05
N ARG A 201 -8.09 -16.54 17.52
CA ARG A 201 -9.44 -15.97 17.72
C ARG A 201 -9.46 -14.92 18.82
N ASN A 202 -8.90 -15.24 19.98
CA ASN A 202 -8.88 -14.39 21.17
C ASN A 202 -8.13 -13.08 20.89
N LEU A 203 -6.99 -13.15 20.19
CA LEU A 203 -6.23 -11.97 19.80
C LEU A 203 -6.97 -11.15 18.72
N LYS A 204 -7.65 -11.81 17.78
CA LYS A 204 -8.47 -11.12 16.76
C LYS A 204 -9.66 -10.37 17.40
N ILE A 205 -10.28 -10.94 18.43
CA ILE A 205 -11.35 -10.30 19.21
C ILE A 205 -10.79 -9.11 20.01
N ARG A 206 -9.65 -9.26 20.70
CA ARG A 206 -8.99 -8.17 21.43
C ARG A 206 -8.62 -7.00 20.52
N LEU A 207 -7.97 -7.27 19.38
CA LEU A 207 -7.61 -6.22 18.42
C LEU A 207 -8.82 -5.52 17.81
N GLN A 208 -9.96 -6.20 17.67
CA GLN A 208 -11.21 -5.56 17.24
C GLN A 208 -11.77 -4.63 18.32
N ARG A 209 -11.69 -5.01 19.59
CA ARG A 209 -12.11 -4.18 20.74
C ARG A 209 -11.20 -2.95 20.90
N ASP A 210 -9.88 -3.12 20.81
CA ASP A 210 -8.93 -2.00 20.92
C ASP A 210 -9.09 -1.00 19.76
N ARG A 211 -9.42 -1.49 18.56
CA ARG A 211 -9.76 -0.66 17.40
C ARG A 211 -11.06 0.13 17.60
N GLN A 212 -12.06 -0.42 18.30
CA GLN A 212 -13.31 0.29 18.62
C GLN A 212 -13.09 1.32 19.72
N ALA A 213 -12.29 1.00 20.75
CA ALA A 213 -11.92 1.94 21.81
C ALA A 213 -11.12 3.15 21.28
N SER A 214 -10.21 2.93 20.32
CA SER A 214 -9.41 3.99 19.68
C SER A 214 -10.21 4.89 18.72
N GLN A 215 -11.41 4.45 18.29
CA GLN A 215 -12.33 5.25 17.47
C GLN A 215 -13.30 6.08 18.32
N SER A 216 -13.56 5.68 19.57
CA SER A 216 -14.42 6.41 20.52
C SER A 216 -13.74 7.66 21.09
N THR A 217 -12.41 7.66 21.25
CA THR A 217 -11.66 8.77 21.86
C THR A 217 -11.40 9.95 20.90
N LYS A 218 -11.68 9.81 19.60
CA LYS A 218 -11.60 10.92 18.61
C LYS A 218 -12.93 11.68 18.40
N GLY A 219 -13.99 11.33 19.11
CA GLY A 219 -15.34 11.90 18.92
C GLY A 219 -15.78 12.98 19.92
N THR A 220 -14.96 13.39 20.90
CA THR A 220 -15.44 14.26 22.01
C THR A 220 -14.58 15.51 22.24
N THR A 221 -14.05 16.12 21.18
CA THR A 221 -13.55 17.51 21.24
C THR A 221 -14.05 18.25 20.02
N GLY A 222 -15.20 18.91 20.15
CA GLY A 222 -15.81 19.66 19.06
C GLY A 222 -17.19 20.28 19.36
N ILE A 223 -17.18 21.38 20.14
CA ILE A 223 -17.99 22.60 19.96
C ILE A 223 -19.50 22.57 20.33
N ALA A 224 -19.89 23.47 21.25
CA ALA A 224 -20.98 24.43 21.03
C ALA A 224 -20.96 25.57 22.09
N LEU A 225 -20.48 26.74 21.65
CA LEU A 225 -20.76 28.07 22.22
C LEU A 225 -21.93 28.67 21.41
N ASP A 226 -23.03 29.02 22.07
CA ASP A 226 -24.00 30.11 21.80
C ASP A 226 -25.21 29.84 22.74
N GLY A 227 -25.88 30.76 23.43
CA GLY A 227 -26.08 32.19 23.21
C GLY A 227 -27.60 32.46 23.20
N ARG A 228 -28.09 33.22 24.21
CA ARG A 228 -29.42 33.88 24.39
C ARG A 228 -30.48 33.21 25.27
N GLY A 229 -31.05 34.03 26.16
CA GLY A 229 -32.31 33.80 26.87
C GLY A 229 -32.37 34.61 28.17
N GLU A 230 -32.88 35.83 28.09
CA GLU A 230 -33.21 36.71 29.21
C GLU A 230 -34.16 36.02 30.21
N ASP A 231 -33.98 36.25 31.51
CA ASP A 231 -35.06 36.61 32.42
C ASP A 231 -34.52 37.03 33.80
N HIS A 232 -34.88 38.25 34.20
CA HIS A 232 -34.81 38.81 35.55
C HIS A 232 -35.87 38.12 36.45
N PRO A 233 -35.78 38.11 37.81
CA PRO A 233 -35.61 39.33 38.61
C PRO A 233 -34.89 39.22 39.98
N ALA A 234 -34.56 40.42 40.49
CA ALA A 234 -34.60 40.89 41.89
C ALA A 234 -33.56 40.39 42.93
N GLU A 235 -32.61 41.27 43.25
CA GLU A 235 -32.06 41.44 44.61
C GLU A 235 -32.69 42.69 45.27
N PRO A 236 -32.90 42.70 46.60
CA PRO A 236 -33.18 43.92 47.33
C PRO A 236 -31.92 44.50 48.02
N ALA A 237 -31.74 45.80 47.80
CA ALA A 237 -31.23 46.86 48.67
C ALA A 237 -30.32 46.54 49.88
N GLY A 238 -29.17 47.23 49.94
CA GLY A 238 -28.36 47.37 51.16
C GLY A 238 -27.27 48.45 51.06
N LEU A 239 -27.46 49.56 51.78
CA LEU A 239 -26.67 50.79 51.87
C LEU A 239 -25.17 50.65 52.24
N GLY A 240 -24.36 51.66 51.85
CA GLY A 240 -23.20 52.16 52.61
C GLY A 240 -22.00 52.57 51.74
N ARG A 241 -21.91 53.83 51.25
CA ARG A 241 -21.15 54.99 51.79
C ARG A 241 -19.61 54.94 51.70
N SER A 242 -19.05 56.02 51.11
CA SER A 242 -17.74 56.69 51.35
C SER A 242 -16.45 55.85 51.17
N ASP A 243 -15.35 56.28 50.56
CA ASP A 243 -14.82 57.56 50.07
C ASP A 243 -13.62 57.23 49.13
N PRO A 244 -13.11 58.20 48.35
CA PRO A 244 -12.00 58.01 47.42
C PRO A 244 -10.65 58.43 48.03
N VAL A 245 -9.59 57.64 47.84
CA VAL A 245 -8.20 58.14 48.02
C VAL A 245 -7.28 57.60 46.94
N SER A 246 -6.64 58.59 46.31
CA SER A 246 -5.54 58.65 45.37
C SER A 246 -4.22 58.00 45.80
N GLY A 247 -3.37 57.69 44.82
CA GLY A 247 -1.94 57.41 44.96
C GLY A 247 -1.49 56.46 43.85
N GLN A 248 -1.12 56.91 42.65
CA GLN A 248 0.13 57.59 42.27
C GLN A 248 1.36 56.68 42.46
N GLU A 249 2.11 56.53 41.36
CA GLU A 249 3.57 56.25 41.31
C GLU A 249 4.05 54.84 41.75
N ASP A 250 5.10 54.23 41.20
CA ASP A 250 6.06 54.57 40.17
C ASP A 250 6.79 53.24 39.82
N ARG A 251 7.32 53.17 38.59
CA ARG A 251 8.62 52.54 38.23
C ARG A 251 8.99 51.09 38.62
N ARG A 252 9.38 50.42 37.52
CA ARG A 252 10.50 49.48 37.28
C ARG A 252 10.23 47.99 37.45
#